data_AF-A0A4Q6ADS4-F1
#
_entry.id   AF-A0A4Q6ADS4-F1
#
_cell.length_a   1.000
_cell.length_b   1.000
_cell.length_c   1.000
_cell.angle_alpha   90.00
_cell.angle_beta   90.00
_cell.angle_gamma   90.00
#
_symmetry.space_group_name_H-M   'P 1'
#
loop_
_entity.id
_entity.type
_entity.pdbx_description
1 polymer ?
#
loop_
_entity_poly.entity_id
_entity_poly.type
_entity_poly.pdbx_seq_one_letter_code
_entity_poly.pdbx_strand_id
1 'polypeptide(L)'
;MLLQDIKVLRGPNYWSIKRQKIIQFTIDLQELEQKPTDTIPGFLERLQQLLPSLHEHRCSLGKPGGFFERVAQGTWMGHVIEHIALELQILAGIDVGFGQTRGTGVEGVYHVAFEYGEEAEGRYTVQAAVALAEALIKGEVYDVENTVAEIRRLWLKEKL
;
A
#
# COMPACT_ATOMS: atom_id res chain seq x y z
N MET A 1 2.43 -14.52 1.14
CA MET A 1 2.10 -13.76 -0.09
C MET A 1 3.36 -13.60 -0.91
N LEU A 2 3.23 -13.53 -2.22
CA LEU A 2 4.36 -13.41 -3.15
C LEU A 2 4.20 -12.16 -4.00
N LEU A 3 5.16 -11.24 -3.84
CA LEU A 3 5.29 -10.09 -4.72
C LEU A 3 5.84 -10.54 -6.07
N GLN A 4 5.10 -10.19 -7.11
CA GLN A 4 5.45 -10.49 -8.49
C GLN A 4 5.77 -9.18 -9.23
N ASP A 5 5.74 -9.23 -10.56
CA ASP A 5 6.05 -8.16 -11.51
C ASP A 5 5.71 -6.74 -11.02
N ILE A 6 6.68 -5.83 -11.11
CA ILE A 6 6.56 -4.40 -10.76
C ILE A 6 6.76 -3.57 -12.02
N LYS A 7 5.72 -2.87 -12.43
CA LYS A 7 5.70 -1.95 -13.57
C LYS A 7 5.66 -0.51 -13.11
N VAL A 8 6.50 0.30 -13.73
CA VAL A 8 6.45 1.76 -13.62
C VAL A 8 5.71 2.29 -14.84
N LEU A 9 4.56 2.91 -14.62
CA LEU A 9 3.71 3.47 -15.66
C LEU A 9 3.88 4.99 -15.69
N ARG A 10 4.21 5.51 -16.88
CA ARG A 10 4.44 6.93 -17.15
C ARG A 10 3.39 7.45 -18.13
N GLY A 11 2.87 8.64 -17.89
CA GLY A 11 1.82 9.25 -18.71
C GLY A 11 0.45 8.57 -18.52
N PRO A 12 -0.52 8.91 -19.37
CA PRO A 12 -1.83 8.25 -19.38
C PRO A 12 -1.69 6.73 -19.53
N ASN A 13 -2.37 5.98 -18.65
CA ASN A 13 -2.22 4.53 -18.56
C ASN A 13 -3.56 3.85 -18.23
N TYR A 14 -3.56 2.53 -18.13
CA TYR A 14 -4.74 1.70 -17.87
C TYR A 14 -5.52 2.11 -16.61
N TRP A 15 -4.83 2.53 -15.54
CA TRP A 15 -5.45 2.87 -14.26
C TRP A 15 -6.04 4.27 -14.25
N SER A 16 -5.39 5.19 -14.95
CA SER A 16 -5.82 6.59 -15.00
C SER A 16 -5.27 7.31 -16.21
N ILE A 17 -6.14 8.09 -16.85
CA ILE A 17 -5.73 9.07 -17.86
C ILE A 17 -5.16 10.35 -17.22
N LYS A 18 -5.50 10.64 -15.95
CA LYS A 18 -5.12 11.87 -15.24
C LYS A 18 -3.86 11.68 -14.39
N ARG A 19 -3.74 10.53 -13.71
CA ARG A 19 -2.60 10.21 -12.84
C ARG A 19 -1.52 9.55 -13.69
N GLN A 20 -0.44 10.28 -13.92
CA GLN A 20 0.58 9.93 -14.91
C GLN A 20 1.78 9.18 -14.35
N LYS A 21 1.92 9.11 -13.02
CA LYS A 21 3.00 8.40 -12.33
C LYS A 21 2.36 7.32 -11.47
N ILE A 22 2.29 6.09 -11.97
CA ILE A 22 1.69 4.96 -11.26
C ILE A 22 2.67 3.78 -11.21
N ILE A 23 2.86 3.23 -10.02
CA ILE A 23 3.43 1.89 -9.87
C ILE A 23 2.27 0.90 -9.91
N GLN A 24 2.38 -0.12 -10.75
CA GLN A 24 1.53 -1.30 -10.69
C GLN A 24 2.40 -2.48 -10.29
N PHE A 25 1.94 -3.28 -9.34
CA PHE A 25 2.54 -4.58 -9.07
C PHE A 25 1.48 -5.67 -8.95
N THR A 26 1.91 -6.92 -9.09
CA THR A 26 1.05 -8.09 -8.89
C THR A 26 1.40 -8.75 -7.56
N ILE A 27 0.39 -9.09 -6.77
CA ILE A 27 0.54 -9.78 -5.49
C ILE A 27 -0.31 -11.05 -5.51
N ASP A 28 0.32 -12.18 -5.19
CA ASP A 28 -0.37 -13.44 -4.93
C ASP A 28 -0.53 -13.60 -3.41
N LEU A 29 -1.77 -13.55 -2.93
CA LEU A 29 -2.08 -13.64 -1.51
C LEU A 29 -1.86 -15.04 -0.94
N GLN A 30 -1.83 -16.07 -1.79
CA GLN A 30 -1.74 -17.47 -1.38
C GLN A 30 -2.82 -17.78 -0.32
N GLU A 31 -2.45 -18.40 0.81
CA GLU A 31 -3.39 -18.69 1.90
C GLU A 31 -4.08 -17.45 2.48
N LEU A 32 -3.53 -16.25 2.30
CA LEU A 32 -4.17 -15.01 2.79
C LEU A 32 -5.42 -14.65 2.00
N GLU A 33 -5.67 -15.25 0.82
CA GLU A 33 -6.94 -15.08 0.12
C GLU A 33 -8.12 -15.53 0.98
N GLN A 34 -7.92 -16.55 1.81
CA GLN A 34 -8.92 -17.10 2.73
C GLN A 34 -8.79 -16.53 4.16
N LYS A 35 -7.92 -15.54 4.37
CA LYS A 35 -7.66 -14.89 5.67
C LYS A 35 -7.77 -13.37 5.52
N PRO A 36 -8.98 -12.82 5.31
CA PRO A 36 -9.19 -11.38 5.31
C PRO A 36 -8.81 -10.76 6.66
N THR A 37 -8.61 -9.45 6.70
CA THR A 37 -8.01 -8.75 7.85
C THR A 37 -8.71 -8.98 9.20
N ASP A 38 -10.03 -9.19 9.22
CA ASP A 38 -10.84 -9.47 10.40
C ASP A 38 -10.55 -10.85 11.02
N THR A 39 -10.00 -11.78 10.23
CA THR A 39 -9.60 -13.11 10.68
C THR A 39 -8.18 -13.16 11.24
N ILE A 40 -7.42 -12.06 11.17
CA ILE A 40 -6.03 -11.96 11.62
C ILE A 40 -6.02 -11.28 13.00
N PRO A 41 -5.76 -12.01 14.10
CA PRO A 41 -5.87 -11.45 15.45
C PRO A 41 -4.93 -10.27 15.67
N GLY A 42 -5.49 -9.17 16.19
CA GLY A 42 -4.74 -7.95 16.53
C GLY A 42 -4.28 -7.12 15.34
N PHE A 43 -4.69 -7.45 14.11
CA PHE A 43 -4.19 -6.80 12.89
C PHE A 43 -4.54 -5.31 12.86
N LEU A 44 -5.81 -4.98 13.12
CA LEU A 44 -6.29 -3.60 13.11
C LEU A 44 -5.56 -2.76 14.17
N GLU A 45 -5.42 -3.29 15.38
CA GLU A 45 -4.79 -2.61 16.50
C GLU A 45 -3.32 -2.30 16.20
N ARG A 46 -2.59 -3.27 15.65
CA ARG A 46 -1.19 -3.06 15.23
C ARG A 46 -1.09 -2.03 14.09
N LEU A 47 -2.01 -2.09 13.13
CA LEU A 47 -2.04 -1.14 12.02
C LEU A 47 -2.31 0.29 12.51
N GLN A 48 -3.28 0.48 13.41
CA GLN A 48 -3.59 1.76 14.02
C GLN A 48 -2.44 2.32 14.86
N GLN A 49 -1.69 1.44 15.54
CA GLN A 49 -0.51 1.85 16.32
C GLN A 49 0.65 2.28 15.43
N LEU A 50 0.93 1.55 14.36
CA LEU A 50 2.07 1.85 13.46
C LEU A 50 1.78 3.01 12.50
N LEU A 51 0.56 3.12 12.00
CA LEU A 51 0.16 4.12 11.00
C LEU A 51 -1.16 4.82 11.41
N PRO A 52 -1.17 5.60 12.51
CA PRO A 52 -2.40 6.23 13.01
C PRO A 52 -3.02 7.23 12.03
N SER A 53 -2.21 7.87 11.20
CA SER A 53 -2.62 8.85 10.18
C SER A 53 -3.43 8.24 9.02
N LEU A 54 -3.42 6.91 8.84
CA LEU A 54 -4.32 6.22 7.92
C LEU A 54 -5.81 6.48 8.24
N HIS A 55 -6.12 6.97 9.44
CA HIS A 55 -7.45 7.48 9.76
C HIS A 55 -7.93 8.53 8.75
N GLU A 56 -7.04 9.37 8.21
CA GLU A 56 -7.41 10.42 7.27
C GLU A 56 -7.64 9.91 5.84
N HIS A 57 -7.23 8.67 5.54
CA HIS A 57 -7.43 8.08 4.22
C HIS A 57 -8.93 7.84 3.95
N ARG A 58 -9.43 8.53 2.93
CA ARG A 58 -10.79 8.34 2.42
C ARG A 58 -10.77 7.17 1.42
N CYS A 59 -11.11 5.98 1.91
CA CYS A 59 -11.40 4.81 1.07
C CYS A 59 -12.78 4.99 0.36
N SER A 60 -13.35 3.91 -0.18
CA SER A 60 -14.67 3.86 -0.83
C SER A 60 -15.83 4.40 0.00
N LEU A 61 -15.69 4.43 1.34
CA LEU A 61 -16.68 5.01 2.25
C LEU A 61 -16.69 6.55 2.26
N GLY A 62 -15.69 7.21 1.67
CA GLY A 62 -15.65 8.68 1.48
C GLY A 62 -15.46 9.53 2.73
N LYS A 63 -15.33 8.91 3.92
CA LYS A 63 -15.16 9.56 5.23
C LYS A 63 -13.83 9.20 5.89
N PRO A 64 -13.27 10.09 6.74
CA PRO A 64 -12.22 9.72 7.68
C PRO A 64 -12.61 8.51 8.53
N GLY A 65 -11.65 7.66 8.85
CA GLY A 65 -11.82 6.38 9.54
C GLY A 65 -12.37 5.27 8.65
N GLY A 66 -12.85 5.59 7.44
CA GLY A 66 -13.48 4.62 6.54
C GLY A 66 -12.57 3.46 6.14
N PHE A 67 -11.26 3.69 6.01
CA PHE A 67 -10.32 2.60 5.76
C PHE A 67 -10.21 1.63 6.95
N PHE A 68 -10.08 2.14 8.18
CA PHE A 68 -10.05 1.28 9.36
C PHE A 68 -11.36 0.52 9.57
N GLU A 69 -12.51 1.11 9.26
CA GLU A 69 -13.80 0.39 9.25
C GLU A 69 -13.77 -0.79 8.26
N ARG A 70 -13.18 -0.63 7.08
CA ARG A 70 -13.03 -1.72 6.10
C ARG A 70 -12.07 -2.81 6.58
N VAL A 71 -10.99 -2.44 7.25
CA VAL A 71 -10.06 -3.40 7.86
C VAL A 71 -10.76 -4.20 8.97
N ALA A 72 -11.56 -3.54 9.81
CA ALA A 72 -12.33 -4.18 10.88
C ALA A 72 -13.41 -5.14 10.36
N GLN A 73 -14.06 -4.79 9.24
CA GLN A 73 -15.08 -5.62 8.58
C GLN A 73 -14.50 -6.80 7.79
N GLY A 74 -13.20 -6.81 7.55
CA GLY A 74 -12.55 -7.77 6.66
C GLY A 74 -12.34 -7.22 5.27
N THR A 75 -11.08 -7.03 4.90
CA THR A 75 -10.66 -6.72 3.54
C THR A 75 -9.42 -7.53 3.17
N TRP A 76 -9.06 -7.53 1.88
CA TRP A 76 -7.93 -8.32 1.38
C TRP A 76 -6.62 -7.55 1.46
N MET A 77 -5.52 -8.29 1.62
CA MET A 77 -4.20 -7.70 1.86
C MET A 77 -3.72 -6.82 0.71
N GLY A 78 -4.12 -7.09 -0.55
CA GLY A 78 -3.79 -6.20 -1.67
C GLY A 78 -4.29 -4.76 -1.47
N HIS A 79 -5.52 -4.62 -0.98
CA HIS A 79 -6.11 -3.32 -0.65
C HIS A 79 -5.45 -2.66 0.57
N VAL A 80 -4.99 -3.46 1.55
CA VAL A 80 -4.24 -2.92 2.69
C VAL A 80 -2.87 -2.40 2.25
N ILE A 81 -2.14 -3.18 1.44
CA ILE A 81 -0.81 -2.79 0.92
C ILE A 81 -0.91 -1.50 0.10
N GLU A 82 -1.97 -1.32 -0.69
CA GLU A 82 -2.25 -0.07 -1.42
C GLU A 82 -2.27 1.16 -0.47
N HIS A 83 -3.06 1.08 0.60
CA HIS A 83 -3.18 2.16 1.57
C HIS A 83 -1.88 2.39 2.36
N ILE A 84 -1.19 1.32 2.73
CA ILE A 84 0.14 1.40 3.38
C ILE A 84 1.14 2.11 2.45
N ALA A 85 1.18 1.75 1.17
CA ALA A 85 2.09 2.35 0.20
C ALA A 85 1.85 3.86 0.02
N LEU A 86 0.58 4.28 -0.02
CA LEU A 86 0.25 5.71 -0.06
C LEU A 86 0.67 6.43 1.23
N GLU A 87 0.35 5.86 2.39
CA GLU A 87 0.68 6.47 3.69
C GLU A 87 2.19 6.64 3.89
N LEU A 88 2.99 5.62 3.57
CA LEU A 88 4.45 5.69 3.69
C LEU A 88 5.06 6.84 2.87
N GLN A 89 4.51 7.10 1.68
CA GLN A 89 4.91 8.22 0.83
C GLN A 89 4.45 9.57 1.39
N ILE A 90 3.22 9.65 1.90
CA ILE A 90 2.69 10.85 2.54
C ILE A 90 3.52 11.24 3.76
N LEU A 91 3.88 10.26 4.60
CA LEU A 91 4.77 10.46 5.76
C LEU A 91 6.18 10.91 5.34
N ALA A 92 6.64 10.50 4.15
CA ALA A 92 7.89 10.97 3.55
C ALA A 92 7.80 12.40 2.98
N GLY A 93 6.60 13.00 2.98
CA GLY A 93 6.33 14.35 2.48
C GLY A 93 5.99 14.39 0.98
N ILE A 94 5.63 13.26 0.38
CA ILE A 94 5.27 13.15 -1.03
C ILE A 94 3.75 13.30 -1.17
N ASP A 95 3.31 14.24 -2.01
CA ASP A 95 1.89 14.46 -2.30
C ASP A 95 1.37 13.45 -3.31
N VAL A 96 0.82 12.33 -2.82
CA VAL A 96 0.21 11.26 -3.60
C VAL A 96 -1.16 10.91 -3.00
N GLY A 97 -2.10 10.46 -3.83
CA GLY A 97 -3.43 10.13 -3.31
C GLY A 97 -4.26 9.17 -4.15
N PHE A 98 -3.74 8.69 -5.28
CA PHE A 98 -4.43 7.68 -6.08
C PHE A 98 -3.94 6.27 -5.74
N GLY A 99 -4.87 5.40 -5.36
CA GLY A 99 -4.67 3.97 -5.20
C GLY A 99 -5.82 3.18 -5.83
N GLN A 100 -5.53 1.99 -6.35
CA GLN A 100 -6.56 1.05 -6.75
C GLN A 100 -6.05 -0.40 -6.80
N THR A 101 -6.85 -1.32 -6.25
CA THR A 101 -6.62 -2.77 -6.29
C THR A 101 -7.70 -3.46 -7.10
N ARG A 102 -7.31 -4.38 -7.99
CA ARG A 102 -8.22 -5.19 -8.81
C ARG A 102 -7.72 -6.63 -8.94
N GLY A 103 -8.62 -7.60 -8.96
CA GLY A 103 -8.28 -8.99 -9.27
C GLY A 103 -7.76 -9.13 -10.71
N THR A 104 -6.88 -10.10 -10.93
CA THR A 104 -6.33 -10.42 -12.27
C THR A 104 -7.21 -11.36 -13.08
N GLY A 105 -8.26 -11.92 -12.46
CA GLY A 105 -9.04 -13.04 -12.99
C GLY A 105 -8.55 -14.41 -12.49
N VAL A 106 -7.37 -14.48 -11.89
CA VAL A 106 -6.89 -15.64 -11.12
C VAL A 106 -7.20 -15.41 -9.64
N GLU A 107 -7.80 -16.42 -8.99
CA GLU A 107 -8.13 -16.37 -7.56
C GLU A 107 -6.88 -16.13 -6.71
N GLY A 108 -6.98 -15.24 -5.71
CA GLY A 108 -5.86 -14.88 -4.84
C GLY A 108 -4.83 -13.93 -5.46
N VAL A 109 -4.93 -13.61 -6.76
CA VAL A 109 -3.93 -12.79 -7.46
C VAL A 109 -4.52 -11.44 -7.87
N TYR A 110 -3.89 -10.37 -7.39
CA TYR A 110 -4.36 -9.00 -7.56
C TYR A 110 -3.30 -8.13 -8.23
N HIS A 111 -3.76 -7.21 -9.07
CA HIS A 111 -3.01 -6.02 -9.40
C HIS A 111 -3.29 -4.93 -8.37
N VAL A 112 -2.23 -4.37 -7.81
CA VAL A 112 -2.28 -3.21 -6.93
C VAL A 112 -1.57 -2.07 -7.64
N ALA A 113 -2.19 -0.90 -7.65
CA ALA A 113 -1.65 0.29 -8.26
C ALA A 113 -1.72 1.48 -7.32
N PHE A 114 -0.65 2.26 -7.24
CA PHE A 114 -0.61 3.51 -6.47
C PHE A 114 0.21 4.59 -7.18
N GLU A 115 -0.12 5.85 -6.90
CA GLU A 115 0.62 7.02 -7.39
C GLU A 115 1.96 7.15 -6.69
N TYR A 116 3.00 7.50 -7.45
CA TYR A 116 4.35 7.67 -6.94
C TYR A 116 4.89 9.09 -7.20
N GLY A 117 5.81 9.52 -6.33
CA GLY A 117 6.53 10.78 -6.49
C GLY A 117 7.62 10.67 -7.54
N GLU A 118 8.61 9.80 -7.31
CA GLU A 118 9.68 9.47 -8.25
C GLU A 118 9.94 7.96 -8.33
N GLU A 119 10.56 7.49 -9.41
CA GLU A 119 10.55 6.04 -9.71
C GLU A 119 11.34 5.20 -8.71
N ALA A 120 12.49 5.72 -8.26
CA ALA A 120 13.32 5.01 -7.31
C ALA A 120 12.60 4.81 -5.97
N GLU A 121 11.91 5.85 -5.46
CA GLU A 121 11.13 5.71 -4.25
C GLU A 121 9.92 4.81 -4.48
N GLY A 122 9.20 4.95 -5.60
CA GLY A 122 7.97 4.19 -5.84
C GLY A 122 8.24 2.68 -5.87
N ARG A 123 9.37 2.27 -6.45
CA ARG A 123 9.82 0.86 -6.44
C ARG A 123 10.17 0.37 -5.04
N TYR A 124 10.83 1.21 -4.23
CA TYR A 124 11.16 0.88 -2.85
C TYR A 124 9.89 0.78 -1.98
N THR A 125 8.95 1.70 -2.17
CA THR A 125 7.65 1.75 -1.47
C THR A 125 6.86 0.46 -1.65
N VAL A 126 6.90 -0.19 -2.83
CA VAL A 126 6.26 -1.51 -3.02
C VAL A 126 6.82 -2.55 -2.04
N GLN A 127 8.14 -2.67 -1.98
CA GLN A 127 8.81 -3.66 -1.13
C GLN A 127 8.55 -3.37 0.34
N ALA A 128 8.66 -2.10 0.74
CA ALA A 128 8.41 -1.65 2.10
C ALA A 128 6.96 -1.89 2.55
N ALA A 129 5.97 -1.59 1.69
CA ALA A 129 4.57 -1.80 2.00
C ALA A 129 4.23 -3.29 2.17
N VAL A 130 4.78 -4.16 1.31
CA VAL A 130 4.65 -5.61 1.44
C VAL A 130 5.31 -6.09 2.74
N ALA A 131 6.54 -5.67 3.03
CA ALA A 131 7.26 -6.07 4.24
C ALA A 131 6.55 -5.63 5.53
N LEU A 132 6.02 -4.39 5.58
CA LEU A 132 5.23 -3.91 6.70
C LEU A 132 3.92 -4.69 6.86
N ALA A 133 3.22 -5.01 5.76
CA ALA A 133 2.05 -5.87 5.81
C ALA A 133 2.38 -7.27 6.36
N GLU A 134 3.51 -7.87 5.97
CA GLU A 134 3.95 -9.15 6.54
C GLU A 134 4.25 -9.06 8.03
N ALA A 135 4.94 -8.01 8.48
CA ALA A 135 5.21 -7.78 9.89
C ALA A 135 3.91 -7.60 10.68
N LEU A 136 2.95 -6.85 10.14
CA LEU A 136 1.61 -6.69 10.73
C LEU A 136 0.86 -8.02 10.86
N ILE A 137 0.93 -8.90 9.85
CA ILE A 137 0.30 -10.22 9.90
C ILE A 137 0.94 -11.08 10.99
N LYS A 138 2.28 -11.08 11.09
CA LYS A 138 3.04 -11.89 12.05
C LYS A 138 3.07 -11.31 13.47
N GLY A 139 2.70 -10.04 13.64
CA GLY A 139 2.86 -9.33 14.91
C GLY A 139 4.30 -8.98 15.24
N GLU A 140 5.13 -8.81 14.21
CA GLU A 140 6.54 -8.44 14.34
C GLU A 140 6.72 -6.92 14.42
N VAL A 141 7.83 -6.49 15.02
CA VAL A 141 8.22 -5.07 15.07
C VAL A 141 8.67 -4.63 13.68
N TYR A 142 8.23 -3.45 13.25
CA TYR A 142 8.63 -2.85 11.98
C TYR A 142 9.06 -1.39 12.18
N ASP A 143 10.20 -1.01 11.61
CA ASP A 143 10.75 0.34 11.69
C ASP A 143 10.18 1.23 10.58
N VAL A 144 9.03 1.85 10.88
CA VAL A 144 8.34 2.77 9.97
C VAL A 144 9.19 4.03 9.75
N GLU A 145 9.86 4.54 10.79
CA GLU A 145 10.63 5.78 10.71
C GLU A 145 11.80 5.65 9.74
N ASN A 146 12.59 4.57 9.83
CA ASN A 146 13.68 4.31 8.91
C ASN A 146 13.16 4.09 7.47
N THR A 147 12.03 3.41 7.31
CA THR A 147 11.39 3.21 6.01
C THR A 147 11.00 4.55 5.36
N VAL A 148 10.34 5.41 6.12
CA VAL A 148 9.93 6.76 5.67
C VAL A 148 11.14 7.63 5.35
N ALA A 149 12.20 7.56 6.16
CA ALA A 149 13.45 8.27 5.89
C ALA A 149 14.11 7.84 4.57
N GLU A 150 14.10 6.54 4.27
CA GLU A 150 14.65 6.01 3.01
C GLU A 150 13.81 6.41 1.79
N ILE A 151 12.48 6.35 1.87
CA ILE A 151 11.57 6.84 0.82
C ILE A 151 11.87 8.32 0.54
N ARG A 152 11.95 9.14 1.59
CA ARG A 152 12.27 10.57 1.47
C ARG A 152 13.64 10.80 0.84
N ARG A 153 14.65 10.02 1.22
CA ARG A 153 16.01 10.12 0.67
C ARG A 153 16.03 9.80 -0.82
N LEU A 154 15.36 8.72 -1.24
CA LEU A 154 15.25 8.33 -2.65
C LEU A 154 14.50 9.39 -3.47
N TRP A 155 13.41 9.91 -2.93
CA TRP A 155 12.63 10.98 -3.57
C TRP A 155 13.44 12.26 -3.80
N LEU A 156 14.21 12.71 -2.79
CA LEU A 156 15.01 13.93 -2.90
C LEU A 156 16.23 13.76 -3.82
N LYS A 157 16.78 12.54 -3.92
CA LYS A 157 17.95 12.27 -4.77
C LYS A 157 17.64 12.46 -6.26
N GLU A 158 16.44 12.13 -6.72
CA GLU A 158 16.05 12.28 -8.13
C GLU A 158 15.57 13.71 -8.48
N LYS A 159 15.41 14.57 -7.48
CA LYS A 159 15.08 16.00 -7.66
C LYS A 159 16.30 16.92 -7.80
N LEU A 160 17.49 16.43 -7.48
CA LEU A 160 18.76 17.15 -7.56
C LEU A 160 19.47 16.86 -8.88
#